data_AF-A0A258BT32-F1
#
_entry.id   AF-A0A258BT32-F1
#
_cell.length_a   1.000
_cell.length_b   1.000
_cell.length_c   1.000
_cell.angle_alpha   90.00
_cell.angle_beta   90.00
_cell.angle_gamma   90.00
#
_symmetry.space_group_name_H-M   'P 1'
#
loop_
_entity.id
_entity.type
_entity.pdbx_description
1 polymer ?
#
loop_
_entity_poly.entity_id
_entity_poly.type
_entity_poly.pdbx_seq_one_letter_code
_entity_poly.pdbx_strand_id
1 'polypeptide(L)'
;QTMIKQIALLESKGLIAREVSKGNKRLLELSLTPTGAATIEQLRKDTHALELELLSPLEPAEQAELRGYLFRLLDALSTTDGEGEIEEAGVFVEERRPGVQRG
;
A
#
# COMPACT_ATOMS: atom_id res chain seq x y z
N GLN A 1 1.55 14.82 3.45
CA GLN A 1 0.42 15.51 2.77
C GLN A 1 -0.04 14.81 1.47
N THR A 2 0.74 13.89 0.88
CA THR A 2 0.44 13.23 -0.42
C THR A 2 -0.69 12.19 -0.34
N MET A 3 -0.76 11.41 0.73
CA MET A 3 -1.70 10.29 0.88
C MET A 3 -3.18 10.73 0.92
N ILE A 4 -3.51 11.83 1.61
CA ILE A 4 -4.89 12.35 1.68
C ILE A 4 -5.40 12.72 0.28
N LYS A 5 -4.54 13.33 -0.55
CA LYS A 5 -4.90 13.69 -1.94
C LYS A 5 -5.12 12.45 -2.80
N GLN A 6 -4.32 11.40 -2.61
CA GLN A 6 -4.48 10.13 -3.31
C GLN A 6 -5.79 9.42 -2.91
N ILE A 7 -6.11 9.40 -1.61
CA ILE A 7 -7.38 8.86 -1.11
C ILE A 7 -8.56 9.62 -1.71
N ALA A 8 -8.55 10.94 -1.66
CA ALA A 8 -9.62 11.76 -2.25
C ALA A 8 -9.77 11.52 -3.77
N LEU A 9 -8.66 11.34 -4.49
CA LEU A 9 -8.69 11.02 -5.91
C LEU A 9 -9.31 9.64 -6.17
N LEU A 10 -8.91 8.61 -5.42
CA LEU A 10 -9.45 7.26 -5.55
C LEU A 10 -10.93 7.19 -5.17
N GLU A 11 -11.34 7.93 -4.14
CA GLU A 11 -12.73 8.08 -3.71
C GLU A 11 -13.55 8.79 -4.79
N SER A 12 -13.04 9.89 -5.38
CA SER A 12 -13.72 10.62 -6.47
C SER A 12 -13.91 9.78 -7.74
N LYS A 13 -13.04 8.78 -7.95
CA LYS A 13 -13.14 7.81 -9.04
C LYS A 13 -14.06 6.62 -8.71
N GLY A 14 -14.62 6.57 -7.49
CA GLY A 14 -15.47 5.48 -7.02
C GLY A 14 -14.72 4.16 -6.82
N LEU A 15 -13.40 4.18 -6.66
CA LEU A 15 -12.58 2.97 -6.50
C LEU A 15 -12.45 2.55 -5.03
N ILE A 16 -12.57 3.51 -4.11
CA ILE A 16 -12.58 3.24 -2.67
C ILE A 16 -13.78 3.92 -2.02
N ALA A 17 -14.23 3.35 -0.90
CA ALA A 17 -15.14 3.99 0.04
C ALA A 17 -14.38 4.34 1.32
N ARG A 18 -14.86 5.38 2.00
CA ARG A 18 -14.30 5.84 3.27
C ARG A 18 -15.41 6.00 4.29
N GLU A 19 -15.23 5.39 5.46
CA GLU A 19 -16.13 5.52 6.60
C GLU A 19 -15.38 5.95 7.85
N VAL A 20 -16.06 6.66 8.76
CA VAL A 20 -15.50 6.97 10.08
C VAL A 20 -15.59 5.70 10.92
N SER A 21 -14.48 5.32 11.56
CA SER A 21 -14.47 4.10 12.38
C SER A 21 -15.47 4.20 13.52
N LYS A 22 -16.24 3.11 13.73
CA LYS A 22 -17.21 3.00 14.82
C LYS A 22 -16.53 2.93 16.19
N GLY A 23 -15.30 2.42 16.25
CA GLY A 23 -14.51 2.29 17.48
C GLY A 23 -13.71 3.54 17.84
N ASN A 24 -13.36 4.38 16.85
CA ASN A 24 -12.61 5.61 17.07
C ASN A 24 -12.94 6.65 15.99
N LYS A 25 -13.66 7.72 16.36
CA LYS A 25 -14.08 8.78 15.44
C LYS A 25 -12.92 9.57 14.81
N ARG A 26 -11.68 9.38 15.27
CA ARG A 26 -10.47 9.98 14.69
C ARG A 26 -9.87 9.13 13.57
N LEU A 27 -10.34 7.90 13.37
CA LEU A 27 -9.87 6.98 12.35
C LEU A 27 -10.83 6.92 11.16
N LEU A 28 -10.24 6.65 10.00
CA LEU A 28 -10.94 6.41 8.75
C LEU A 28 -10.69 4.97 8.33
N GLU A 29 -11.76 4.24 8.05
CA GLU A 29 -11.72 2.92 7.45
C GLU A 29 -11.86 3.09 5.94
N LEU A 30 -10.89 2.55 5.19
CA LEU A 30 -10.89 2.56 3.73
C LEU A 30 -11.17 1.15 3.23
N SER A 31 -12.06 1.03 2.26
CA SER A 31 -12.40 -0.24 1.62
C SER A 31 -12.45 -0.08 0.11
N LEU A 32 -12.17 -1.16 -0.62
CA LEU A 32 -12.41 -1.19 -2.06
C LEU A 32 -13.91 -1.23 -2.32
N THR A 33 -14.37 -0.44 -3.28
CA THR A 33 -15.71 -0.65 -3.84
C THR A 33 -15.70 -1.89 -4.76
N PRO A 34 -16.86 -2.41 -5.18
CA PRO A 34 -16.92 -3.46 -6.20
C PRO A 34 -16.16 -3.07 -7.48
N THR A 35 -16.29 -1.81 -7.92
CA THR A 35 -15.56 -1.26 -9.07
C THR A 35 -14.05 -1.21 -8.82
N GLY A 36 -13.63 -0.81 -7.61
CA GLY A 36 -12.23 -0.82 -7.21
C GLY A 36 -11.61 -2.21 -7.24
N ALA A 37 -12.31 -3.20 -6.68
CA ALA A 37 -11.87 -4.59 -6.70
C ALA A 37 -11.74 -5.12 -8.13
N ALA A 38 -12.75 -4.90 -8.99
CA ALA A 38 -12.71 -5.30 -10.39
C ALA A 38 -11.55 -4.63 -11.16
N THR A 39 -11.26 -3.36 -10.85
CA THR A 39 -10.14 -2.61 -11.47
C THR A 39 -8.80 -3.22 -11.09
N ILE A 40 -8.59 -3.58 -9.82
CA ILE A 40 -7.36 -4.24 -9.37
C ILE A 40 -7.20 -5.59 -10.07
N GLU A 41 -8.26 -6.38 -10.20
CA GLU A 41 -8.20 -7.66 -10.90
C GLU A 41 -7.81 -7.51 -12.37
N GLN A 42 -8.33 -6.49 -13.05
CA GLN A 42 -7.91 -6.20 -14.43
C GLN A 42 -6.43 -5.80 -14.49
N LEU A 43 -6.00 -4.88 -13.61
CA LEU A 43 -4.61 -4.44 -13.56
C LEU A 43 -3.64 -5.58 -13.23
N ARG A 44 -4.04 -6.54 -12.38
CA ARG A 44 -3.23 -7.74 -12.09
C ARG A 44 -2.97 -8.56 -13.35
N LYS A 45 -3.99 -8.76 -14.19
CA LYS A 45 -3.85 -9.49 -15.46
C LYS A 45 -2.91 -8.75 -16.41
N ASP A 46 -3.11 -7.45 -16.59
CA ASP A 46 -2.32 -6.63 -17.50
C ASP A 46 -0.85 -6.56 -17.04
N THR A 47 -0.63 -6.40 -15.74
CA THR A 47 0.72 -6.36 -15.14
C THR A 47 1.42 -7.72 -15.26
N HIS A 48 0.70 -8.82 -15.06
CA HIS A 48 1.28 -10.15 -15.19
C HIS A 48 1.72 -10.45 -16.63
N ALA A 49 0.94 -10.04 -17.63
CA ALA A 49 1.33 -10.19 -19.02
C ALA A 49 2.62 -9.39 -19.34
N LEU A 50 2.70 -8.15 -18.86
CA LEU A 50 3.90 -7.32 -19.02
C LEU A 50 5.11 -7.91 -18.29
N GLU A 51 4.93 -8.44 -17.09
CA GLU A 51 5.99 -9.11 -16.31
C GLU A 51 6.56 -10.30 -17.09
N LEU A 52 5.71 -11.14 -17.69
CA LEU A 52 6.13 -12.28 -18.50
C LEU A 52 6.94 -11.84 -19.73
N GLU A 53 6.51 -10.77 -20.41
CA GLU A 53 7.24 -10.21 -21.55
C GLU A 53 8.62 -9.69 -21.13
N LEU A 54 8.66 -8.88 -20.08
CA LEU A 54 9.89 -8.28 -19.56
C LEU A 54 10.91 -9.33 -19.11
N LEU A 55 10.45 -10.42 -18.49
CA LEU A 55 11.30 -11.49 -17.98
C LEU A 55 11.56 -12.61 -19.00
N SER A 56 10.97 -12.53 -20.20
CA SER A 56 11.12 -13.54 -21.26
C SER A 56 12.57 -13.85 -21.67
N PRO A 57 13.57 -12.94 -21.55
CA PRO A 57 14.96 -13.27 -21.84
C PRO A 57 15.65 -14.15 -20.78
N LEU A 58 15.03 -14.39 -19.62
CA LEU A 58 15.58 -15.16 -18.51
C LEU A 58 14.94 -16.56 -18.45
N GLU A 59 15.77 -17.58 -18.26
CA GLU A 59 15.30 -18.93 -17.99
C GLU A 59 14.51 -19.00 -16.67
N PRO A 60 13.58 -19.96 -16.50
CA PRO A 60 12.76 -20.05 -15.28
C PRO A 60 13.56 -20.08 -13.98
N ALA A 61 14.75 -20.70 -13.99
CA ALA A 61 15.67 -20.71 -12.85
C ALA A 61 16.23 -19.32 -12.53
N GLU A 62 16.65 -18.57 -13.55
CA GLU A 62 17.18 -17.20 -13.41
C GLU A 62 16.09 -16.23 -12.91
N GLN A 63 14.85 -16.40 -13.38
CA GLN A 63 13.70 -15.64 -12.85
C GLN A 63 13.46 -15.93 -11.36
N ALA A 64 13.63 -17.18 -10.93
CA ALA A 64 13.49 -17.55 -9.53
C ALA A 64 14.62 -16.95 -8.68
N GLU A 65 15.86 -16.94 -9.18
CA GLU A 65 17.00 -16.30 -8.52
C GLU A 65 16.81 -14.79 -8.37
N LEU A 66 16.38 -14.10 -9.44
CA LEU A 66 16.07 -12.67 -9.40
C LEU A 66 15.01 -12.36 -8.34
N ARG A 67 13.90 -13.11 -8.31
CA ARG A 67 12.87 -12.96 -7.26
C ARG A 67 13.46 -13.16 -5.86
N GLY A 68 14.32 -14.17 -5.69
CA GLY A 68 15.02 -14.42 -4.43
C GLY A 68 15.85 -13.23 -3.96
N TYR A 69 16.61 -12.59 -4.86
CA TYR A 69 17.37 -11.38 -4.54
C TYR A 69 16.47 -10.21 -4.16
N LEU A 70 15.38 -9.98 -4.91
CA LEU A 70 14.43 -8.91 -4.61
C LEU A 70 13.77 -9.09 -3.24
N PHE A 71 13.37 -10.32 -2.88
CA PHE A 71 12.82 -10.60 -1.55
C PHE A 71 13.82 -10.36 -0.42
N ARG A 72 15.08 -10.74 -0.60
CA ARG A 72 16.13 -10.48 0.40
C ARG A 72 16.40 -9.00 0.59
N LEU A 73 16.36 -8.21 -0.48
CA LEU A 73 16.50 -6.76 -0.40
C LEU A 73 15.28 -6.13 0.27
N LEU A 74 14.07 -6.60 -0.05
CA LEU A 74 12.84 -6.14 0.59
C LEU A 74 12.87 -6.41 2.11
N ASP A 75 13.27 -7.61 2.53
CA ASP A 75 13.39 -7.99 3.94
C ASP A 75 14.39 -7.10 4.69
N ALA A 76 15.55 -6.82 4.09
CA ALA A 76 16.54 -5.91 4.66
C ALA A 76 15.99 -4.46 4.81
N LEU A 77 15.14 -4.01 3.89
CA LEU A 77 14.50 -2.70 3.99
C LEU A 77 13.39 -2.68 5.05
N SER A 78 12.55 -3.70 5.11
CA SER A 78 11.46 -3.80 6.08
C SER A 78 11.94 -3.99 7.52
N THR A 79 13.08 -4.65 7.71
CA THR A 79 13.73 -4.76 9.04
C THR A 79 14.32 -3.44 9.53
N THR A 80 14.59 -2.50 8.63
CA THR A 80 15.08 -1.15 8.99
C THR A 80 13.93 -0.22 9.46
N ASP A 81 12.69 -0.54 9.11
CA ASP A 81 11.49 0.15 9.63
C ASP A 81 11.06 -0.39 11.02
N GLY A 82 11.85 -1.31 11.59
CA GLY A 82 11.60 -2.03 12.84
C GLY A 82 12.00 -1.32 14.13
N GLU A 83 11.61 -0.05 14.29
CA GLU A 83 11.25 0.53 15.61
C GLU A 83 9.83 1.11 15.49
N GLY A 84 8.91 0.25 15.06
CA GLY A 84 7.49 0.51 15.04
C GLY A 84 6.79 -0.83 15.24
N GLU A 85 6.63 -1.22 16.50
CA GLU A 85 5.92 -2.43 16.89
C GLU A 85 4.58 -2.50 16.14
N ILE A 86 4.44 -3.48 15.24
CA ILE A 86 3.12 -3.90 14.77
C ILE A 86 2.58 -4.80 15.87
N GLU A 87 2.17 -4.18 16.99
CA GLU A 87 1.27 -4.82 17.93
C GLU A 87 -0.10 -5.02 17.24
N GLU A 88 -0.66 -6.20 17.43
CA GLU A 88 -1.95 -6.64 16.92
C GLU A 88 -3.00 -5.52 16.90
N ALA A 89 -3.53 -5.22 15.71
CA ALA A 89 -4.65 -4.29 15.51
C ALA A 89 -4.54 -2.96 16.31
N GLY A 90 -3.35 -2.39 16.39
CA GLY A 90 -3.09 -1.12 17.06
C GLY A 90 -3.41 0.10 16.20
N VAL A 91 -4.22 0.99 16.74
CA VAL A 91 -4.56 2.32 16.22
C VAL A 91 -3.32 3.08 15.72
N PHE A 92 -3.28 3.46 14.44
CA PHE A 92 -2.31 4.46 13.95
C PHE A 92 -2.62 5.82 14.60
N VAL A 93 -1.95 6.15 15.70
CA VAL A 93 -2.00 7.48 16.32
C VAL A 93 -0.91 8.34 15.69
N GLU A 94 -1.30 9.27 14.81
CA GLU A 94 -0.41 10.33 14.33
C GLU A 94 -0.11 11.28 15.49
N GLU A 95 1.09 11.13 16.08
CA GLU A 95 1.54 11.96 17.19
C GLU A 95 1.73 13.42 16.71
N ARG A 96 0.80 14.28 17.10
CA ARG A 96 0.81 15.71 16.78
C ARG A 96 2.00 16.36 17.50
N ARG A 97 3.10 16.61 16.77
CA ARG A 97 4.24 17.38 17.28
C ARG A 97 3.77 18.78 17.73
N PRO A 98 4.00 19.17 19.01
CA PRO A 98 3.62 20.50 19.47
C PRO A 98 4.65 21.53 19.04
N GLY A 99 4.17 22.66 18.54
CA GLY A 99 4.93 23.90 18.46
C GLY A 99 5.34 24.34 17.05
N VAL A 100 4.46 25.08 16.38
CA VAL A 100 4.87 26.33 15.73
C VAL A 100 3.75 27.33 15.92
N GLN A 101 4.01 28.33 16.77
CA GLN A 101 3.18 29.49 16.98
C GLN A 101 3.94 30.68 16.45
N ARG A 102 3.51 31.22 15.29
CA ARG A 102 3.84 32.54 14.73
C ARG A 102 2.71 32.84 13.75
N GLY A 103 1.98 33.94 13.79
CA GLY A 103 2.26 35.29 14.25
C GLY A 103 1.61 36.19 13.21
#